data_AF-A0A2M9CV52-F1
#
_entry.id   AF-A0A2M9CV52-F1
#
_cell.length_a   1.000
_cell.length_b   1.000
_cell.length_c   1.000
_cell.angle_alpha   90.00
_cell.angle_beta   90.00
_cell.angle_gamma   90.00
#
_symmetry.space_group_name_H-M   'P 1'
#
loop_
_entity.id
_entity.type
_entity.pdbx_description
1 polymer ?
#
loop_
_entity_poly.entity_id
_entity_poly.type
_entity_poly.pdbx_seq_one_letter_code
_entity_poly.pdbx_strand_id
1 'polypeptide(L)'
;MKRILLTASCMAIFATTFAQQATKPGIHLGIKADANLTKIDGQSYTDAFKLNYSLGAYAKLQISRLFALQPELNLVQSTSTVSNNFGDIYNDIANPDYRKNIRLNYLSIPLLASIGVTNHFFIQVGPQYGILMNDHENLIQNGKNAFKNGDFSMVGGVWIELPARLNVHARYVIGLSNINDIDNRDNWKSQAIQVGLGFTF
;
A
#
# COMPACT_ATOMS: atom_id res chain seq x y z
N MET A 1 4.07 43.27 4.11
CA MET A 1 4.86 42.83 5.29
C MET A 1 4.09 41.89 6.23
N LYS A 2 2.83 42.17 6.59
CA LYS A 2 2.03 41.29 7.49
C LYS A 2 1.83 39.84 6.99
N ARG A 3 1.74 39.61 5.66
CA ARG A 3 1.55 38.28 5.07
C ARG A 3 2.81 37.39 5.13
N ILE A 4 4.01 37.98 5.04
CA ILE A 4 5.31 37.28 5.12
C ILE A 4 5.61 36.87 6.57
N LEU A 5 5.29 37.75 7.53
CA LEU A 5 5.37 37.42 8.96
C LEU A 5 4.44 36.27 9.36
N LEU A 6 3.24 36.19 8.75
CA LEU A 6 2.30 35.09 8.99
C LEU A 6 2.78 33.75 8.42
N THR A 7 3.40 33.77 7.23
CA THR A 7 3.97 32.54 6.63
C THR A 7 5.20 32.07 7.41
N ALA A 8 6.05 33.00 7.85
CA ALA A 8 7.19 32.71 8.70
C ALA A 8 6.78 32.16 10.08
N SER A 9 5.71 32.69 10.69
CA SER A 9 5.20 32.15 11.97
C SER A 9 4.56 30.78 11.78
N CYS A 10 3.83 30.53 10.68
CA CYS A 10 3.29 29.21 10.37
C CYS A 10 4.41 28.18 10.11
N MET A 11 5.49 28.55 9.42
CA MET A 11 6.67 27.69 9.25
C MET A 11 7.39 27.41 10.57
N ALA A 12 7.51 28.41 11.45
CA ALA A 12 8.14 28.24 12.76
C ALA A 12 7.29 27.35 13.70
N ILE A 13 5.96 27.43 13.63
CA ILE A 13 5.04 26.54 14.36
C ILE A 13 5.04 25.12 13.77
N PHE A 14 5.22 24.98 12.45
CA PHE A 14 5.41 23.67 11.83
C PHE A 14 6.74 23.05 12.31
N ALA A 15 7.82 23.81 12.32
CA ALA A 15 9.15 23.36 12.76
C ALA A 15 9.17 22.83 14.21
N THR A 16 8.42 23.43 15.13
CA THR A 16 8.37 22.99 16.54
C THR A 16 7.51 21.74 16.77
N THR A 17 6.58 21.41 15.86
CA THR A 17 5.78 20.17 15.94
C THR A 17 6.50 18.94 15.39
N PHE A 18 7.52 19.10 14.53
CA PHE A 18 8.41 17.99 14.12
C PHE A 18 9.28 17.46 15.28
N ALA A 19 9.50 18.23 16.35
CA ALA A 19 10.47 17.89 17.38
C ALA A 19 9.96 16.93 18.46
N GLN A 20 8.65 16.64 18.53
CA GLN A 20 8.06 15.98 19.71
C GLN A 20 7.40 14.60 19.49
N GLN A 21 7.34 14.08 18.27
CA GLN A 21 6.90 12.69 18.04
C GLN A 21 8.10 11.73 18.04
N ALA A 22 8.72 11.56 19.20
CA ALA A 22 9.61 10.43 19.40
C ALA A 22 8.77 9.14 19.36
N THR A 23 9.04 8.26 18.40
CA THR A 23 8.38 6.95 18.23
C THR A 23 8.61 6.13 19.50
N LYS A 24 7.61 6.10 20.38
CA LYS A 24 7.67 5.32 21.63
C LYS A 24 7.49 3.83 21.30
N PRO A 25 8.22 2.93 21.98
CA PRO A 25 7.91 1.52 21.94
C PRO A 25 6.44 1.29 22.31
N GLY A 26 5.76 0.43 21.56
CA GLY A 26 4.33 0.23 21.70
C GLY A 26 3.67 -0.23 20.41
N ILE A 27 2.36 -0.43 20.50
CA ILE A 27 1.51 -0.83 19.38
C ILE A 27 0.83 0.42 18.85
N HIS A 28 1.08 0.73 17.58
CA HIS A 28 0.45 1.85 16.88
C HIS A 28 -0.45 1.27 15.80
N LEU A 29 -1.73 1.61 15.83
CA LEU A 29 -2.68 1.16 14.82
C LEU A 29 -2.88 2.27 13.80
N GLY A 30 -3.19 1.92 12.56
CA GLY A 30 -3.45 2.93 11.55
C GLY A 30 -4.20 2.39 10.35
N ILE A 31 -4.67 3.33 9.54
CA ILE A 31 -5.30 3.07 8.25
C ILE A 31 -4.45 3.71 7.15
N LYS A 32 -4.52 3.16 5.95
CA LYS A 32 -3.81 3.68 4.79
C LYS A 32 -4.59 3.49 3.51
N ALA A 33 -4.30 4.34 2.54
CA ALA A 33 -4.82 4.27 1.19
C ALA A 33 -3.67 4.44 0.21
N ASP A 34 -3.59 3.55 -0.79
CA ASP A 34 -2.46 3.46 -1.69
C ASP A 34 -2.93 3.33 -3.14
N ALA A 35 -2.15 3.88 -4.06
CA ALA A 35 -2.26 3.64 -5.48
C ALA A 35 -1.14 2.68 -5.90
N ASN A 36 -1.49 1.65 -6.66
CA ASN A 36 -0.62 0.56 -7.06
C ASN A 36 -0.52 0.56 -8.59
N LEU A 37 0.67 0.72 -9.11
CA LEU A 37 0.97 0.59 -10.52
C LEU A 37 1.62 -0.77 -10.76
N THR A 38 0.87 -1.72 -11.30
CA THR A 38 1.35 -3.08 -11.56
C THR A 38 1.77 -3.23 -13.01
N LYS A 39 2.94 -3.84 -13.21
CA LYS A 39 3.47 -4.28 -14.50
C LYS A 39 3.66 -5.80 -14.48
N ILE A 40 3.24 -6.46 -15.56
CA ILE A 40 3.49 -7.89 -15.77
C ILE A 40 4.58 -8.01 -16.85
N ASP A 41 5.73 -8.59 -16.49
CA ASP A 41 6.79 -8.86 -17.47
C ASP A 41 6.31 -9.93 -18.47
N GLY A 42 6.37 -9.63 -19.78
CA GLY A 42 5.94 -10.53 -20.87
C GLY A 42 4.84 -9.98 -21.79
N GLN A 43 4.25 -8.82 -21.49
CA GLN A 43 3.22 -8.15 -22.33
C GLN A 43 3.77 -6.95 -23.10
N SER A 44 3.22 -6.64 -24.27
CA SER A 44 3.63 -5.49 -25.10
C SER A 44 3.47 -4.17 -24.35
N TYR A 45 4.44 -3.26 -24.53
CA TYR A 45 4.70 -2.04 -23.73
C TYR A 45 3.50 -1.09 -23.52
N THR A 46 2.47 -1.15 -24.36
CA THR A 46 1.33 -0.20 -24.35
C THR A 46 0.19 -0.58 -23.41
N ASP A 47 0.05 -1.86 -23.04
CA ASP A 47 -1.03 -2.39 -22.16
C ASP A 47 -0.52 -2.91 -20.80
N ALA A 48 0.78 -2.75 -20.53
CA ALA A 48 1.45 -3.44 -19.43
C ALA A 48 1.20 -2.83 -18.04
N PHE A 49 0.75 -1.58 -17.95
CA PHE A 49 0.59 -0.87 -16.68
C PHE A 49 -0.88 -0.79 -16.24
N LYS A 50 -1.21 -1.43 -15.12
CA LYS A 50 -2.54 -1.36 -14.50
C LYS A 50 -2.48 -0.56 -13.21
N LEU A 51 -3.25 0.52 -13.15
CA LEU A 51 -3.43 1.32 -11.94
C LEU A 51 -4.55 0.70 -11.10
N ASN A 52 -4.25 0.39 -9.84
CA ASN A 52 -5.19 -0.16 -8.86
C ASN A 52 -5.16 0.69 -7.60
N TYR A 53 -6.24 0.68 -6.83
CA TYR A 53 -6.31 1.38 -5.55
C TYR A 53 -6.39 0.36 -4.43
N SER A 54 -5.76 0.64 -3.30
CA SER A 54 -5.84 -0.17 -2.10
C SER A 54 -6.25 0.66 -0.90
N LEU A 55 -7.05 0.05 -0.03
CA LEU A 55 -7.38 0.56 1.28
C LEU A 55 -6.99 -0.50 2.30
N GLY A 56 -6.30 -0.12 3.37
CA GLY A 56 -5.82 -1.08 4.34
C GLY A 56 -5.72 -0.54 5.75
N ALA A 57 -5.55 -1.48 6.67
CA ALA A 57 -5.23 -1.23 8.07
C ALA A 57 -3.88 -1.88 8.39
N TYR A 58 -3.11 -1.26 9.28
CA TYR A 58 -1.84 -1.80 9.74
C TYR A 58 -1.70 -1.66 11.24
N ALA A 59 -0.91 -2.57 11.82
CA ALA A 59 -0.47 -2.49 13.20
C ALA A 59 1.06 -2.41 13.20
N LYS A 60 1.61 -1.29 13.64
CA LYS A 60 3.05 -1.07 13.79
C LYS A 60 3.47 -1.36 15.23
N LEU A 61 4.08 -2.53 15.43
CA LEU A 61 4.66 -2.99 16.68
C LEU A 61 6.07 -2.40 16.82
N GLN A 62 6.17 -1.22 17.43
CA GLN A 62 7.44 -0.55 17.66
C GLN A 62 8.18 -1.23 18.83
N ILE A 63 9.20 -2.01 18.52
CA ILE A 63 9.99 -2.77 19.51
C ILE A 63 11.10 -1.88 20.08
N SER A 64 11.77 -1.11 19.22
CA SER A 64 12.80 -0.14 19.60
C SER A 64 12.60 1.15 18.82
N ARG A 65 13.36 2.21 19.08
CA ARG A 65 13.24 3.47 18.30
C ARG A 65 13.47 3.30 16.80
N LEU A 66 14.26 2.30 16.40
CA LEU A 66 14.67 2.07 15.01
C LEU A 66 14.19 0.73 14.46
N PHE A 67 13.40 -0.04 15.21
CA PHE A 67 12.90 -1.32 14.74
C PHE A 67 11.43 -1.53 15.10
N ALA A 68 10.64 -1.86 14.09
CA ALA A 68 9.24 -2.21 14.24
C ALA A 68 8.86 -3.37 13.31
N LEU A 69 7.86 -4.13 13.73
CA LEU A 69 7.16 -5.08 12.85
C LEU A 69 5.81 -4.48 12.48
N GLN A 70 5.45 -4.57 11.20
CA GLN A 70 4.26 -3.95 10.65
C GLN A 70 3.48 -4.97 9.80
N PRO A 71 2.67 -5.83 10.44
CA PRO A 71 1.61 -6.55 9.77
C PRO A 71 0.53 -5.59 9.24
N GLU A 72 0.03 -5.87 8.05
CA GLU A 72 -1.06 -5.10 7.45
C GLU A 72 -2.10 -6.01 6.80
N LEU A 73 -3.26 -5.42 6.56
CA LEU A 73 -4.36 -6.02 5.84
C LEU A 73 -4.86 -5.01 4.81
N ASN A 74 -4.67 -5.30 3.54
CA ASN A 74 -4.95 -4.41 2.42
C ASN A 74 -6.02 -5.04 1.52
N LEU A 75 -7.08 -4.30 1.25
CA LEU A 75 -8.05 -4.60 0.20
C LEU A 75 -7.63 -3.83 -1.04
N VAL A 76 -7.14 -4.55 -2.04
CA VAL A 76 -6.74 -3.99 -3.33
C VAL A 76 -7.92 -4.17 -4.28
N GLN A 77 -8.44 -3.07 -4.77
CA GLN A 77 -9.49 -3.08 -5.79
C GLN A 77 -8.84 -2.81 -7.14
N SER A 78 -8.92 -3.79 -8.05
CA SER A 78 -8.46 -3.61 -9.42
C SER A 78 -9.58 -3.07 -10.30
N THR A 79 -9.48 -1.81 -10.70
CA THR A 79 -10.36 -1.24 -11.72
C THR A 79 -9.77 -1.62 -13.07
N SER A 80 -10.29 -2.67 -13.71
CA SER A 80 -9.86 -3.09 -15.06
C SER A 80 -10.38 -2.18 -16.18
N THR A 81 -10.60 -0.90 -15.90
CA THR A 81 -11.04 0.08 -16.90
C THR A 81 -9.89 1.02 -17.18
N VAL A 82 -9.15 0.74 -18.25
CA VAL A 82 -8.36 1.77 -18.94
C VAL A 82 -9.37 2.73 -19.57
N SER A 83 -9.88 3.70 -18.80
CA SER A 83 -10.66 4.79 -19.37
C SER A 83 -9.71 5.92 -19.72
N ASN A 84 -9.52 6.13 -21.02
CA ASN A 84 -8.67 7.18 -21.59
C ASN A 84 -9.20 8.61 -21.35
N ASN A 85 -10.23 8.79 -20.51
CA ASN A 85 -10.88 10.06 -20.24
C ASN A 85 -11.02 10.30 -18.73
N PHE A 86 -10.47 11.41 -18.26
CA PHE A 86 -10.56 11.87 -16.86
C PHE A 86 -12.02 12.08 -16.38
N GLY A 87 -12.98 12.25 -17.31
CA GLY A 87 -14.41 12.42 -17.02
C GLY A 87 -15.12 11.15 -16.57
N ASP A 88 -14.64 9.97 -16.95
CA ASP A 88 -15.26 8.70 -16.55
C ASP A 88 -14.96 8.37 -15.09
N ILE A 89 -13.77 8.75 -14.60
CA ILE A 89 -13.36 8.60 -13.20
C ILE A 89 -14.26 9.45 -12.27
N TYR A 90 -14.63 10.66 -12.71
CA TYR A 90 -15.52 11.54 -11.94
C TYR A 90 -16.96 10.99 -11.88
N ASN A 91 -17.47 10.46 -12.99
CA ASN A 91 -18.82 9.89 -13.05
C ASN A 91 -18.94 8.56 -12.28
N ASP A 92 -17.86 7.76 -12.21
CA ASP A 92 -17.82 6.48 -11.46
C ASP A 92 -17.78 6.69 -9.93
N ILE A 93 -17.25 7.84 -9.47
CA ILE A 93 -17.31 8.26 -8.06
C ILE A 93 -18.69 8.85 -7.71
N ALA A 94 -19.33 9.55 -8.66
CA ALA A 94 -20.58 10.26 -8.45
C ALA A 94 -21.86 9.40 -8.59
N ASN A 95 -21.84 8.32 -9.37
CA ASN A 95 -23.01 7.45 -9.59
C ASN A 95 -22.71 5.95 -9.36
N PRO A 96 -23.11 5.37 -8.22
CA PRO A 96 -22.85 3.96 -7.91
C PRO A 96 -23.65 2.94 -8.74
N ASP A 97 -24.64 3.38 -9.53
CA ASP A 97 -25.55 2.50 -10.28
C ASP A 97 -25.01 2.01 -11.64
N TYR A 98 -23.88 2.52 -12.13
CA TYR A 98 -23.24 2.08 -13.39
C TYR A 98 -22.29 0.87 -13.23
N ARG A 99 -22.42 0.11 -12.13
CA ARG A 99 -21.54 -1.01 -11.79
C ARG A 99 -21.94 -2.31 -12.48
N LYS A 100 -21.67 -2.45 -13.77
CA LYS A 100 -21.67 -3.76 -14.47
C LYS A 100 -20.24 -4.31 -14.71
N ASN A 101 -19.29 -3.92 -13.86
CA ASN A 101 -17.88 -4.30 -13.99
C ASN A 101 -17.49 -5.25 -12.85
N ILE A 102 -17.00 -6.44 -13.21
CA ILE A 102 -16.49 -7.48 -12.31
C ILE A 102 -15.39 -6.85 -11.44
N ARG A 103 -15.73 -6.54 -10.18
CA ARG A 103 -14.78 -5.98 -9.21
C ARG A 103 -13.94 -7.12 -8.66
N LEU A 104 -12.72 -7.25 -9.16
CA LEU A 104 -11.76 -8.17 -8.59
C LEU A 104 -11.21 -7.52 -7.31
N ASN A 105 -11.77 -7.94 -6.16
CA ASN A 105 -11.28 -7.57 -4.85
C ASN A 105 -10.16 -8.55 -4.49
N TYR A 106 -8.98 -8.02 -4.18
CA TYR A 106 -7.82 -8.82 -3.84
C TYR A 106 -7.41 -8.50 -2.41
N LEU A 107 -7.25 -9.54 -1.58
CA LEU A 107 -6.82 -9.41 -0.19
C LEU A 107 -5.30 -9.59 -0.14
N SER A 108 -4.60 -8.60 0.41
CA SER A 108 -3.16 -8.63 0.56
C SER A 108 -2.77 -8.45 2.03
N ILE A 109 -1.89 -9.33 2.51
CA ILE A 109 -1.43 -9.41 3.90
C ILE A 109 0.10 -9.33 3.90
N PRO A 110 0.68 -8.11 3.87
CA PRO A 110 2.11 -7.92 4.03
C PRO A 110 2.53 -8.00 5.50
N LEU A 111 3.67 -8.62 5.75
CA LEU A 111 4.33 -8.71 7.05
C LEU A 111 5.70 -8.03 6.93
N LEU A 112 5.77 -6.75 7.31
CA LEU A 112 6.95 -5.93 7.02
C LEU A 112 7.80 -5.71 8.27
N ALA A 113 9.12 -5.89 8.15
CA ALA A 113 10.08 -5.34 9.08
C ALA A 113 10.36 -3.88 8.68
N SER A 114 10.22 -2.97 9.63
CA SER A 114 10.42 -1.53 9.45
C SER A 114 11.63 -1.08 10.25
N ILE A 115 12.70 -0.74 9.53
CA ILE A 115 14.02 -0.41 10.07
C ILE A 115 14.25 1.08 9.91
N GLY A 116 14.29 1.80 11.03
CA GLY A 116 14.50 3.24 11.07
C GLY A 116 15.94 3.61 10.71
N VAL A 117 16.11 4.44 9.68
CA VAL A 117 17.36 5.18 9.43
C VAL A 117 17.37 6.44 10.30
N THR A 118 16.20 7.05 10.48
CA THR A 118 15.96 8.16 11.42
C THR A 118 14.65 7.89 12.17
N ASN A 119 14.30 8.73 13.15
CA ASN A 119 13.02 8.61 13.86
C ASN A 119 11.78 8.82 12.96
N HIS A 120 11.97 9.38 11.76
CA HIS A 120 10.88 9.69 10.83
C HIS A 120 10.98 8.92 9.51
N PHE A 121 12.12 8.29 9.24
CA PHE A 121 12.37 7.58 7.98
C PHE A 121 12.72 6.13 8.26
N PHE A 122 11.91 5.24 7.72
CA PHE A 122 12.04 3.80 7.88
C PHE A 122 12.14 3.12 6.52
N ILE A 123 13.03 2.15 6.42
CA ILE A 123 13.09 1.21 5.30
C ILE A 123 12.23 0.01 5.68
N GLN A 124 11.35 -0.41 4.78
CA GLN A 124 10.46 -1.54 4.98
C GLN A 124 10.88 -2.70 4.08
N VAL A 125 10.92 -3.91 4.62
CA VAL A 125 11.14 -5.13 3.85
C VAL A 125 10.37 -6.29 4.46
N GLY A 126 9.77 -7.14 3.63
CA GLY A 126 9.14 -8.35 4.13
C GLY A 126 8.33 -9.11 3.09
N PRO A 127 7.83 -10.30 3.46
CA PRO A 127 6.93 -11.06 2.62
C PRO A 127 5.53 -10.43 2.57
N GLN A 128 4.83 -10.71 1.48
CA GLN A 128 3.43 -10.38 1.28
C GLN A 128 2.71 -11.59 0.70
N TYR A 129 1.57 -11.90 1.30
CA TYR A 129 0.66 -12.95 0.85
C TYR A 129 -0.56 -12.29 0.23
N GLY A 130 -0.98 -12.75 -0.94
CA GLY A 130 -2.10 -12.19 -1.67
C GLY A 130 -3.09 -13.26 -2.11
N ILE A 131 -4.38 -12.96 -2.16
CA ILE A 131 -5.36 -13.84 -2.79
C ILE A 131 -6.50 -13.04 -3.41
N LEU A 132 -7.02 -13.53 -4.52
CA LEU A 132 -8.28 -13.03 -5.06
C LEU A 132 -9.41 -13.41 -4.11
N MET A 133 -10.15 -12.43 -3.60
CA MET A 133 -11.25 -12.69 -2.69
C MET A 133 -12.38 -13.42 -3.41
N ASN A 134 -12.87 -14.48 -2.78
CA ASN A 134 -14.09 -15.15 -3.19
C ASN A 134 -15.28 -14.56 -2.41
N ASP A 135 -16.28 -14.05 -3.13
CA ASP A 135 -17.49 -13.46 -2.55
C ASP A 135 -18.34 -14.47 -1.75
N HIS A 136 -18.09 -15.78 -1.91
CA HIS A 136 -18.73 -16.84 -1.14
C HIS A 136 -18.01 -17.18 0.17
N GLU A 137 -16.84 -16.59 0.44
CA GLU A 137 -16.05 -16.85 1.64
C GLU A 137 -15.89 -15.60 2.52
N ASN A 138 -15.86 -15.78 3.84
CA ASN A 138 -15.64 -14.69 4.79
C ASN A 138 -14.18 -14.19 4.76
N LEU A 139 -13.91 -12.96 5.24
CA LEU A 139 -12.56 -12.36 5.27
C LEU A 139 -11.50 -13.23 5.97
N ILE A 140 -11.87 -13.89 7.08
CA ILE A 140 -10.96 -14.79 7.81
C ILE A 140 -10.62 -16.04 6.99
N GLN A 141 -11.57 -16.53 6.20
CA GLN A 141 -11.40 -17.72 5.35
C GLN A 141 -10.54 -17.39 4.13
N ASN A 142 -10.83 -16.26 3.46
CA ASN A 142 -9.97 -15.70 2.43
C ASN A 142 -8.54 -15.48 2.97
N GLY A 143 -8.38 -14.93 4.18
CA GLY A 143 -7.08 -14.77 4.81
C GLY A 143 -6.33 -16.09 5.02
N LYS A 144 -7.00 -17.14 5.53
CA LYS A 144 -6.40 -18.48 5.65
C LYS A 144 -5.99 -19.06 4.29
N ASN A 145 -6.81 -18.84 3.26
CA ASN A 145 -6.52 -19.30 1.91
C ASN A 145 -5.35 -18.54 1.28
N ALA A 146 -5.17 -17.26 1.59
CA ALA A 146 -4.00 -16.47 1.15
C ALA A 146 -2.67 -17.05 1.63
N PHE A 147 -2.61 -17.61 2.84
CA PHE A 147 -1.40 -18.25 3.35
C PHE A 147 -1.14 -19.64 2.79
N LYS A 148 -2.18 -20.33 2.28
CA LYS A 148 -2.07 -21.71 1.77
C LYS A 148 -1.89 -21.79 0.26
N ASN A 149 -2.68 -21.02 -0.48
CA ASN A 149 -2.80 -21.08 -1.94
C ASN A 149 -2.65 -19.68 -2.57
N GLY A 150 -2.30 -18.67 -1.77
CA GLY A 150 -2.16 -17.31 -2.26
C GLY A 150 -0.83 -17.04 -2.96
N ASP A 151 -0.78 -15.92 -3.66
CA ASP A 151 0.43 -15.43 -4.30
C ASP A 151 1.43 -14.97 -3.25
N PHE A 152 2.68 -15.40 -3.42
CA PHE A 152 3.79 -15.00 -2.59
C PHE A 152 4.58 -13.89 -3.27
N SER A 153 4.77 -12.78 -2.56
CA SER A 153 5.53 -11.63 -3.04
C SER A 153 6.52 -11.15 -1.98
N MET A 154 7.59 -10.50 -2.43
CA MET A 154 8.49 -9.75 -1.56
C MET A 154 8.25 -8.26 -1.75
N VAL A 155 8.22 -7.53 -0.64
CA VAL A 155 8.03 -6.08 -0.60
C VAL A 155 9.30 -5.44 -0.07
N GLY A 156 9.77 -4.40 -0.75
CA GLY A 156 10.83 -3.51 -0.27
C GLY A 156 10.40 -2.06 -0.49
N GLY A 157 10.62 -1.18 0.47
CA GLY A 157 10.14 0.20 0.35
C GLY A 157 10.63 1.13 1.44
N VAL A 158 10.05 2.32 1.45
CA VAL A 158 10.30 3.38 2.41
C VAL A 158 9.00 3.84 3.03
N TRP A 159 9.08 4.23 4.30
CA TRP A 159 7.98 4.72 5.11
C TRP A 159 8.43 5.96 5.85
N ILE A 160 7.75 7.07 5.62
CA ILE A 160 8.07 8.38 6.17
C ILE A 160 6.93 8.78 7.10
N GLU A 161 7.25 8.96 8.38
CA GLU A 161 6.31 9.50 9.37
C GLU A 161 6.37 11.03 9.33
N LEU A 162 5.22 11.63 9.04
CA LEU A 162 5.03 13.08 9.04
C LEU A 162 4.41 13.53 10.37
N PRO A 163 4.51 14.83 10.70
CA PRO A 163 3.76 15.40 11.81
C PRO A 163 2.25 15.17 11.66
N ALA A 164 1.54 15.36 12.77
CA ALA A 164 0.10 15.15 12.85
C ALA A 164 -0.34 13.70 12.58
N ARG A 165 0.55 12.74 12.84
CA ARG A 165 0.29 11.28 12.73
C ARG A 165 0.01 10.80 11.31
N LEU A 166 0.36 11.61 10.31
CA LEU A 166 0.31 11.21 8.92
C LEU A 166 1.57 10.44 8.56
N ASN A 167 1.47 9.60 7.54
CA ASN A 167 2.62 8.93 6.96
C ASN A 167 2.48 8.83 5.45
N VAL A 168 3.62 8.80 4.78
CA VAL A 168 3.75 8.60 3.34
C VAL A 168 4.63 7.40 3.13
N HIS A 169 4.30 6.55 2.18
CA HIS A 169 5.13 5.40 1.88
C HIS A 169 5.18 5.14 0.38
N ALA A 170 6.30 4.57 -0.03
CA ALA A 170 6.53 4.10 -1.38
C ALA A 170 7.14 2.71 -1.31
N ARG A 171 6.56 1.75 -2.02
CA ARG A 171 6.95 0.34 -1.98
C ARG A 171 7.10 -0.23 -3.37
N TYR A 172 8.01 -1.17 -3.48
CA TYR A 172 8.22 -1.99 -4.64
C TYR A 172 7.91 -3.43 -4.26
N VAL A 173 6.98 -4.04 -4.98
CA VAL A 173 6.50 -5.40 -4.75
C VAL A 173 6.94 -6.26 -5.91
N ILE A 174 7.63 -7.35 -5.61
CA ILE A 174 8.08 -8.34 -6.58
C ILE A 174 7.34 -9.63 -6.29
N GLY A 175 6.52 -10.07 -7.23
CA GLY A 175 5.88 -11.38 -7.22
C GLY A 175 6.92 -12.48 -7.38
N LEU A 176 6.92 -13.43 -6.45
CA LEU A 176 7.81 -14.58 -6.45
C LEU A 176 7.08 -15.89 -6.76
N SER A 177 5.75 -15.92 -6.59
CA SER A 177 4.91 -17.01 -7.09
C SER A 177 4.83 -16.98 -8.62
N ASN A 178 5.02 -18.14 -9.23
CA ASN A 178 4.83 -18.32 -10.67
C ASN A 178 3.33 -18.49 -10.93
N ILE A 179 2.74 -17.63 -11.78
CA ILE A 179 1.30 -17.66 -12.08
C ILE A 179 0.94 -18.83 -13.03
N ASN A 180 1.93 -19.56 -13.57
CA ASN A 180 1.71 -20.77 -14.37
C ASN A 180 2.47 -21.96 -13.78
N ASP A 181 1.73 -22.99 -13.37
CA ASP A 181 2.23 -24.33 -13.02
C ASP A 181 2.27 -25.25 -14.24
N ILE A 182 2.66 -24.73 -15.41
CA ILE A 182 2.80 -25.50 -16.65
C ILE A 182 3.99 -24.94 -17.43
N ASP A 183 5.00 -25.79 -17.56
CA ASP A 183 6.21 -25.63 -18.37
C ASP A 183 7.26 -24.58 -17.97
N ASN A 184 8.40 -25.18 -17.62
CA ASN A 184 9.69 -24.65 -17.22
C ASN A 184 10.34 -23.78 -18.32
N ARG A 185 9.79 -22.60 -18.67
CA ARG A 185 10.47 -21.72 -19.64
C ARG A 185 10.27 -20.20 -19.63
N ASP A 186 9.39 -19.59 -18.85
CA ASP A 186 9.39 -18.12 -18.70
C ASP A 186 8.87 -17.68 -17.31
N ASN A 187 9.75 -17.11 -16.47
CA ASN A 187 9.37 -16.60 -15.15
C ASN A 187 8.62 -15.27 -15.31
N TRP A 188 7.30 -15.31 -15.44
CA TRP A 188 6.46 -14.11 -15.49
C TRP A 188 6.37 -13.51 -14.08
N LYS A 189 7.33 -12.64 -13.74
CA LYS A 189 7.36 -11.95 -12.46
C LYS A 189 6.47 -10.71 -12.52
N SER A 190 5.49 -10.65 -11.62
CA SER A 190 4.70 -9.44 -11.42
C SER A 190 5.53 -8.43 -10.64
N GLN A 191 5.53 -7.17 -11.08
CA GLN A 191 6.20 -6.07 -10.40
C GLN A 191 5.15 -4.99 -10.14
N ALA A 192 5.12 -4.43 -8.92
CA ALA A 192 4.23 -3.31 -8.63
C ALA A 192 4.95 -2.22 -7.85
N ILE A 193 4.67 -0.97 -8.20
CA ILE A 193 5.04 0.20 -7.43
C ILE A 193 3.80 0.66 -6.68
N GLN A 194 3.89 0.77 -5.36
CA GLN A 194 2.81 1.25 -4.50
C GLN A 194 3.22 2.57 -3.89
N VAL A 195 2.34 3.56 -3.93
CA VAL A 195 2.54 4.85 -3.26
C VAL A 195 1.27 5.17 -2.50
N GLY A 196 1.40 5.54 -1.23
CA GLY A 196 0.24 5.71 -0.37
C GLY A 196 0.45 6.70 0.76
N LEU A 197 -0.68 7.05 1.36
CA LEU A 197 -0.77 7.86 2.56
C LEU A 197 -1.44 7.03 3.66
N GLY A 198 -1.00 7.22 4.88
CA GLY A 198 -1.64 6.61 6.04
C GLY A 198 -1.77 7.58 7.20
N PHE A 199 -2.59 7.16 8.14
CA PHE A 199 -2.87 7.86 9.39
C PHE A 199 -2.70 6.87 10.54
N THR A 200 -1.94 7.26 11.56
CA THR A 200 -1.67 6.49 12.77
C THR A 200 -2.51 7.04 13.93
N PHE A 201 -3.13 6.18 14.73
CA PHE A 201 -3.96 6.56 15.88
C PHE A 201 -3.15 6.73 17.17
#